data_AF-A0A1A7YGF1-F1
#
_entry.id   AF-A0A1A7YGF1-F1
#
_cell.length_a   1.000
_cell.length_b   1.000
_cell.length_c   1.000
_cell.angle_alpha   90.00
_cell.angle_beta   90.00
_cell.angle_gamma   90.00
#
_symmetry.space_group_name_H-M   'P 1'
#
loop_
_entity.id
_entity.type
_entity.pdbx_description
1 polymer ?
#
loop_
_entity_poly.entity_id
_entity_poly.type
_entity_poly.pdbx_seq_one_letter_code
_entity_poly.pdbx_strand_id
1 'polypeptide(L)' 'ISELNKKENEIDVVGVGTHLVTCTKQPSLGCVYKLVEVRGRPRMKISEDPKKSTVPGRKAVYRLMDSEG' A
#
# COMPACT_ATOMS: atom_id res chain seq x y z
N ILE A 1 18.34 1.76 -8.84
CA ILE A 1 18.64 1.47 -10.27
C ILE A 1 20.14 1.28 -10.47
N SER A 2 20.99 2.22 -10.04
CA SER A 2 22.45 2.08 -10.12
C SER A 2 22.98 0.77 -9.51
N GLU A 3 22.45 0.33 -8.36
CA GLU A 3 22.84 -0.96 -7.77
C GLU A 3 22.28 -2.19 -8.50
N LEU A 4 21.10 -2.06 -9.13
CA LEU A 4 20.56 -3.12 -9.98
C LEU A 4 21.46 -3.28 -11.20
N ASN A 5 21.84 -2.20 -11.86
CA ASN A 5 22.70 -2.24 -13.06
C ASN A 5 24.15 -2.70 -12.78
N LYS A 6 24.60 -2.74 -11.53
CA LYS A 6 25.97 -3.19 -11.15
C LYS A 6 26.13 -4.71 -11.11
N LYS A 7 25.04 -5.46 -11.05
CA LYS A 7 25.05 -6.93 -11.10
C LYS A 7 24.69 -7.35 -12.51
N GLU A 8 25.22 -8.46 -13.02
CA GLU A 8 24.60 -9.08 -14.19
C GLU A 8 23.21 -9.58 -13.78
N ASN A 9 22.17 -9.07 -14.42
CA ASN A 9 20.79 -9.48 -14.22
C ASN A 9 20.01 -9.39 -15.52
N GLU A 10 18.97 -10.21 -15.60
CA GLU A 10 18.10 -10.36 -16.77
C GLU A 10 16.88 -9.41 -16.66
N ILE A 11 17.07 -8.20 -16.14
CA ILE A 11 15.97 -7.23 -15.98
C ILE A 11 15.80 -6.45 -17.27
N ASP A 12 14.70 -6.68 -17.98
CA ASP A 12 14.39 -5.94 -19.22
C ASP A 12 13.69 -4.60 -18.96
N VAL A 13 12.95 -4.47 -17.84
CA VAL A 13 12.11 -3.29 -17.54
C VAL A 13 12.08 -2.96 -16.04
N VAL A 14 12.16 -1.66 -15.71
CA VAL A 14 12.02 -1.15 -14.35
C VAL A 14 10.94 -0.08 -14.28
N GLY A 15 9.91 -0.31 -13.47
CA GLY A 15 8.85 0.68 -13.20
C GLY A 15 9.19 1.56 -12.00
N VAL A 16 9.25 2.89 -12.20
CA VAL A 16 9.48 3.88 -11.13
C VAL A 16 8.23 4.74 -10.96
N GLY A 17 7.57 4.64 -9.79
CA GLY A 17 6.35 5.36 -9.47
C GLY A 17 6.61 6.64 -8.65
N THR A 18 6.35 6.58 -7.35
CA THR A 18 6.36 7.73 -6.43
C THR A 18 7.58 8.66 -6.58
N HIS A 19 8.78 8.11 -6.70
CA HIS A 19 10.02 8.90 -6.82
C HIS A 19 10.10 9.72 -8.12
N LEU A 20 9.38 9.32 -9.17
CA LEU A 20 9.33 10.05 -10.45
C LEU A 20 8.41 11.27 -10.37
N VAL A 21 7.29 11.16 -9.65
CA VAL A 21 6.16 12.10 -9.74
C VAL A 21 5.92 12.93 -8.48
N THR A 22 6.63 12.66 -7.38
CA THR A 22 6.45 13.38 -6.11
C THR A 22 7.76 14.02 -5.63
N CYS A 23 7.63 15.09 -4.84
CA CYS A 23 8.78 15.78 -4.25
C CYS A 23 9.45 14.92 -3.17
N THR A 24 10.76 14.77 -3.24
CA THR A 24 11.56 13.99 -2.28
C THR A 24 11.46 14.44 -0.82
N LYS A 25 11.13 15.72 -0.57
CA LYS A 25 11.00 16.29 0.78
C LYS A 25 9.71 15.85 1.51
N GLN A 26 8.63 15.55 0.80
CA GLN A 26 7.40 14.99 1.36
C GLN A 26 6.79 14.01 0.34
N PRO A 27 7.37 12.80 0.24
CA PRO A 27 7.30 12.00 -0.98
C PRO A 27 5.95 11.31 -1.21
N SER A 28 5.02 11.26 -0.26
CA SER A 28 3.60 10.93 -0.48
C SER A 28 2.90 10.69 0.86
N LEU A 29 1.57 10.67 0.83
CA LEU A 29 0.72 10.35 1.97
C LEU A 29 0.68 8.85 2.33
N GLY A 30 1.18 7.97 1.45
CA GLY A 30 1.18 6.51 1.69
C GLY A 30 -0.20 5.83 1.63
N CYS A 31 -1.25 6.51 1.19
CA CYS A 31 -2.58 5.93 1.06
C CYS A 31 -2.64 4.85 -0.02
N VAL A 32 -3.44 3.81 0.22
CA VAL A 32 -3.67 2.72 -0.74
C VAL A 32 -5.16 2.46 -0.90
N TYR A 33 -5.57 2.10 -2.11
CA TYR A 33 -6.90 1.56 -2.38
C TYR A 33 -6.78 0.05 -2.62
N LYS A 34 -7.63 -0.75 -1.96
CA LYS A 34 -7.62 -2.21 -2.05
C LYS A 34 -9.05 -2.75 -2.04
N LEU A 35 -9.27 -3.80 -2.82
CA LEU A 35 -10.51 -4.54 -2.83
C LEU A 35 -10.65 -5.37 -1.55
N VAL A 36 -11.77 -5.21 -0.85
CA VAL A 36 -12.02 -5.90 0.44
C VAL A 36 -13.19 -6.89 0.38
N GLU A 37 -14.03 -6.82 -0.65
CA GLU A 37 -15.21 -7.68 -0.79
C GLU A 37 -15.67 -7.76 -2.25
N VAL A 38 -16.14 -8.93 -2.69
CA VAL A 38 -16.76 -9.14 -4.00
C VAL A 38 -17.99 -10.03 -3.84
N ARG A 39 -19.15 -9.57 -4.28
CA ARG A 39 -20.43 -10.33 -4.21
C ARG A 39 -20.71 -10.85 -2.78
N GLY A 40 -20.52 -10.01 -1.78
CA GLY A 40 -20.71 -10.37 -0.36
C GLY A 40 -19.65 -11.30 0.22
N ARG A 41 -18.61 -11.67 -0.55
CA ARG A 41 -17.51 -12.52 -0.08
C ARG A 41 -16.29 -11.67 0.28
N PRO A 42 -15.83 -11.67 1.54
CA PRO A 42 -14.66 -10.90 1.97
C PRO A 42 -13.38 -11.35 1.23
N ARG A 43 -12.48 -10.40 0.95
CA ARG A 43 -11.19 -10.61 0.28
C ARG A 43 -10.06 -9.99 1.09
N MET A 44 -8.95 -10.72 1.19
CA MET A 44 -7.73 -10.28 1.86
C MET A 44 -6.55 -10.47 0.91
N LYS A 45 -5.72 -9.43 0.80
CA LYS A 45 -4.38 -9.55 0.24
C LYS A 45 -3.43 -9.90 1.38
N ILE A 46 -2.77 -11.04 1.25
CA ILE A 46 -1.69 -11.46 2.15
C ILE A 46 -0.38 -10.88 1.65
N SER A 47 0.46 -10.45 2.57
CA SER A 47 1.80 -9.94 2.30
C SER A 47 2.79 -10.71 3.17
N GLU A 48 4.02 -10.87 2.70
CA GLU A 48 5.11 -11.42 3.50
C GLU A 48 5.31 -10.62 4.80
N ASP A 49 5.26 -9.28 4.71
CA ASP A 49 5.14 -8.40 5.88
C ASP A 49 3.69 -8.39 6.40
N PRO A 50 3.41 -8.97 7.59
CA PRO A 50 2.05 -9.08 8.12
C PRO A 50 1.36 -7.73 8.29
N LYS A 51 2.11 -6.64 8.57
CA LYS A 51 1.56 -5.29 8.74
C LYS A 51 1.00 -4.72 7.43
N LYS A 52 1.39 -5.29 6.29
CA LYS A 52 0.91 -4.90 4.94
C LYS A 52 -0.23 -5.78 4.43
N SER A 53 -0.73 -6.69 5.26
CA SER A 53 -1.94 -7.47 4.95
C SER A 53 -3.18 -6.62 5.17
N THR A 54 -4.19 -6.81 4.32
CA THR A 54 -5.42 -6.00 4.36
C THR A 54 -6.50 -6.65 5.22
N VAL A 55 -7.28 -5.87 5.97
CA VAL A 55 -8.46 -6.38 6.69
C VAL A 55 -9.62 -6.60 5.71
N PRO A 56 -10.27 -7.79 5.68
CA PRO A 56 -11.27 -8.11 4.68
C PRO A 56 -12.65 -7.54 5.06
N GLY A 57 -13.58 -7.53 4.10
CA GLY A 57 -14.97 -7.12 4.31
C GLY A 57 -15.19 -5.60 4.35
N ARG A 58 -16.45 -5.19 4.18
CA ARG A 58 -16.87 -3.79 4.33
C ARG A 58 -16.70 -3.33 5.78
N LYS A 59 -16.17 -2.13 5.99
CA LYS A 59 -15.89 -1.55 7.31
C LYS A 59 -16.53 -0.17 7.43
N ALA A 60 -16.93 0.18 8.65
CA ALA A 60 -17.36 1.52 9.02
C ALA A 60 -16.41 2.08 10.08
N VAL A 61 -16.14 3.38 10.01
CA VAL A 61 -15.26 4.07 10.97
C VAL A 61 -16.13 4.85 11.93
N TYR A 62 -15.88 4.67 13.23
CA TYR A 62 -16.57 5.38 14.30
C TYR A 62 -15.56 6.22 15.07
N ARG A 63 -15.91 7.47 15.35
CA ARG A 63 -15.17 8.31 16.29
C ARG A 63 -15.82 8.15 17.65
N LEU A 64 -15.06 7.71 18.64
CA LEU A 64 -15.50 7.64 20.03
C LEU A 64 -15.00 8.91 20.74
N MET A 65 -15.88 9.53 21.52
CA MET A 65 -15.58 10.65 22.40
C MET A 65 -15.84 10.20 23.83
N ASP A 66 -15.01 10.64 24.76
CA ASP A 66 -15.27 10.41 26.18
C ASP A 66 -16.32 11.42 26.69
N SER A 67 -16.59 11.40 28.00
CA SER A 67 -17.56 12.30 28.62
C SER A 67 -17.13 13.77 28.62
N GLU A 68 -15.87 14.07 28.33
CA GLU A 68 -15.31 15.42 28.31
C GLU A 68 -15.15 16.00 26.89
N GLY A 69 -15.22 15.14 25.85
CA GLY A 69 -15.31 15.53 24.45
C GLY A 69 -14.09 15.16 23.62
#